data_AF-A0A845ZNI6-F1
#
_entry.id   AF-A0A845ZNI6-F1
#
_cell.length_a   1.000
_cell.length_b   1.000
_cell.length_c   1.000
_cell.angle_alpha   90.00
_cell.angle_beta   90.00
_cell.angle_gamma   90.00
#
_symmetry.space_group_name_H-M   'P 1'
#
loop_
_entity.id
_entity.type
_entity.pdbx_description
1 polymer ?
#
loop_
_entity_poly.entity_id
_entity_poly.type
_entity_poly.pdbx_seq_one_letter_code
_entity_poly.pdbx_strand_id
1 'polypeptide(L)' 'MQLTPQEKDKLLIFTAALLAERRKEKGLKLNYPEAVAYISAEILEGAREGRPVADLMSYGTTLLTRDDVM' A
#
# COMPACT_ATOMS: atom_id res chain seq x y z
N MET A 1 -4.26 -21.99 9.44
CA MET A 1 -3.88 -20.76 10.13
C MET A 1 -5.03 -20.34 11.04
N GLN A 2 -4.75 -19.81 12.23
CA GLN A 2 -5.77 -19.26 13.14
C GLN A 2 -5.71 -17.72 13.05
N LEU A 3 -6.13 -17.18 11.90
CA LEU A 3 -6.06 -15.74 11.63
C LEU A 3 -7.07 -14.99 12.48
N THR A 4 -6.59 -13.98 13.19
CA THR A 4 -7.40 -12.97 13.85
C THR A 4 -8.18 -12.15 12.81
N PRO A 5 -9.29 -11.49 13.19
CA PRO A 5 -10.00 -10.58 12.30
C PRO A 5 -9.09 -9.51 11.69
N GLN A 6 -8.19 -8.93 12.48
CA GLN A 6 -7.25 -7.91 12.04
C GLN A 6 -6.28 -8.41 10.95
N GLU A 7 -5.80 -9.64 11.06
CA GLU A 7 -4.92 -10.23 10.04
C GLU A 7 -5.68 -10.46 8.73
N LYS A 8 -6.96 -10.85 8.79
CA LYS A 8 -7.81 -10.97 7.60
C LYS A 8 -8.05 -9.61 6.93
N ASP A 9 -8.29 -8.57 7.71
CA ASP A 9 -8.49 -7.21 7.18
C ASP A 9 -7.23 -6.70 6.48
N LYS A 10 -6.04 -6.99 7.01
CA LYS A 10 -4.76 -6.66 6.34
C LYS A 10 -4.59 -7.38 5.00
N LEU A 11 -5.11 -8.60 4.86
CA LEU A 11 -5.11 -9.30 3.55
C LEU A 11 -6.02 -8.61 2.53
N LEU A 12 -7.11 -7.97 2.96
CA LEU A 12 -7.95 -7.17 2.07
C LEU A 12 -7.21 -5.93 1.56
N ILE A 13 -6.46 -5.25 2.44
CA ILE A 13 -5.59 -4.12 2.06
C ILE A 13 -4.58 -4.57 1.00
N PHE A 14 -3.89 -5.68 1.24
CA PHE A 14 -2.91 -6.23 0.31
C PHE A 14 -3.54 -6.56 -1.06
N THR A 15 -4.74 -7.15 -1.06
CA THR A 15 -5.46 -7.48 -2.31
C THR A 15 -5.83 -6.21 -3.10
N ALA A 16 -6.28 -5.15 -2.41
CA ALA A 16 -6.58 -3.87 -3.03
C ALA A 16 -5.32 -3.19 -3.57
N ALA A 17 -4.19 -3.28 -2.86
CA ALA A 17 -2.92 -2.73 -3.29
C ALA A 17 -2.38 -3.41 -4.55
N LEU A 18 -2.45 -4.75 -4.64
CA LEU A 18 -2.08 -5.50 -5.86
C LEU A 18 -2.92 -5.09 -7.07
N LEU A 19 -4.21 -4.81 -6.87
CA LEU A 19 -5.07 -4.29 -7.93
C LEU A 19 -4.66 -2.87 -8.36
N ALA A 20 -4.32 -2.00 -7.39
CA ALA A 20 -3.84 -0.65 -7.66
C ALA A 20 -2.49 -0.67 -8.41
N GLU A 21 -1.53 -1.48 -7.98
CA GLU A 21 -0.22 -1.66 -8.62
C GLU A 21 -0.39 -2.06 -10.10
N ARG A 22 -1.18 -3.09 -10.39
CA ARG A 22 -1.47 -3.53 -11.76
C ARG A 22 -2.16 -2.47 -12.62
N ARG A 23 -2.91 -1.54 -12.03
CA ARG A 23 -3.53 -0.40 -12.74
C ARG A 23 -2.48 0.66 -13.04
N LYS A 24 -1.63 0.97 -12.06
CA LYS A 24 -0.50 1.90 -12.20
C LYS A 24 0.48 1.42 -13.28
N GLU A 25 0.82 0.14 -13.32
CA GLU A 25 1.68 -0.47 -14.35
C GLU A 25 1.10 -0.33 -15.77
N LYS A 26 -0.24 -0.26 -15.90
CA LYS A 26 -0.93 0.01 -17.16
C LYS A 26 -1.00 1.50 -17.51
N GLY A 27 -0.39 2.37 -16.70
CA GLY A 27 -0.43 3.83 -16.86
C GLY A 27 -1.75 4.47 -16.45
N LEU A 28 -2.60 3.78 -15.67
CA LEU A 28 -3.83 4.36 -15.14
C LEU A 28 -3.52 5.14 -13.86
N LYS A 29 -4.07 6.36 -13.78
CA LYS A 29 -4.07 7.16 -12.55
C LYS A 29 -4.90 6.48 -11.48
N LEU A 30 -4.34 6.37 -10.28
CA LEU A 30 -5.01 5.76 -9.13
C LEU A 30 -6.08 6.70 -8.56
N ASN A 31 -7.21 6.12 -8.19
CA ASN A 31 -8.21 6.83 -7.39
C ASN A 31 -7.87 6.80 -5.89
N TYR A 32 -8.72 7.44 -5.07
CA TYR A 32 -8.50 7.55 -3.63
C TYR A 32 -8.27 6.20 -2.91
N PRO A 33 -9.17 5.20 -2.98
CA PRO A 33 -8.95 3.94 -2.28
C PRO A 33 -7.76 3.14 -2.82
N GLU A 34 -7.44 3.25 -4.12
CA GLU A 34 -6.27 2.61 -4.71
C GLU A 34 -4.96 3.21 -4.18
N ALA A 35 -4.87 4.54 -4.12
CA ALA A 35 -3.70 5.23 -3.58
C ALA A 35 -3.47 4.89 -2.11
N VAL A 36 -4.53 4.89 -1.30
CA VAL A 36 -4.47 4.52 0.12
C VAL A 36 -4.04 3.07 0.30
N ALA A 37 -4.62 2.14 -0.47
CA ALA A 37 -4.26 0.72 -0.39
C ALA A 37 -2.79 0.50 -0.77
N TYR A 38 -2.34 1.11 -1.86
CA TYR A 38 -0.95 1.02 -2.34
C TYR A 38 0.05 1.48 -1.26
N ILE A 39 -0.13 2.69 -0.72
CA ILE A 39 0.74 3.22 0.35
C ILE A 39 0.69 2.34 1.60
N SER A 40 -0.50 1.87 1.98
CA SER A 40 -0.67 1.05 3.18
C SER A 40 0.06 -0.29 3.08
N ALA A 41 0.00 -0.95 1.92
CA ALA A 41 0.70 -2.22 1.70
C ALA A 41 2.22 -2.05 1.78
N GLU A 42 2.77 -1.00 1.16
CA GLU A 42 4.20 -0.68 1.21
C GLU A 42 4.70 -0.43 2.65
N ILE A 43 3.90 0.23 3.49
CA ILE A 43 4.23 0.43 4.90
C ILE A 43 4.17 -0.90 5.67
N LEU A 44 3.18 -1.75 5.39
CA LEU A 44 3.05 -3.06 6.04
C LEU A 44 4.24 -3.98 5.68
N GLU A 45 4.67 -3.99 4.43
CA GLU A 45 5.84 -4.74 3.98
C GLU A 45 7.13 -4.18 4.57
N GLY A 46 7.31 -2.86 4.58
CA GLY A 46 8.48 -2.26 5.22
C GLY A 46 8.54 -2.53 6.73
N ALA A 47 7.39 -2.60 7.42
CA ALA A 47 7.33 -3.04 8.81
C ALA A 47 7.70 -4.53 8.95
N ARG A 48 7.31 -5.37 7.98
CA ARG A 48 7.66 -6.80 7.95
C ARG A 48 9.17 -7.03 7.73
N GLU A 49 9.82 -6.14 6.98
CA GLU A 49 11.27 -6.08 6.79
C GLU A 49 12.04 -5.57 8.04
N GLY A 50 11.33 -5.07 9.05
CA GLY A 50 11.92 -4.58 10.30
C GLY A 50 12.41 -3.13 10.24
N ARG A 51 11.94 -2.34 9.27
CA ARG A 51 12.27 -0.91 9.17
C ARG A 51 11.62 -0.13 10.32
N PRO A 52 12.33 0.86 10.91
CA PRO A 52 11.77 1.65 11.99
C PRO A 52 10.66 2.58 11.49
N VAL A 53 9.77 2.97 12.39
CA VAL A 53 8.61 3.83 12.08
C VAL A 53 9.04 5.14 11.41
N ALA A 54 10.10 5.79 11.90
CA ALA A 54 10.59 7.05 11.34
C ALA A 54 11.01 6.93 9.86
N ASP A 55 11.59 5.78 9.48
CA ASP A 55 11.99 5.51 8.10
C ASP A 55 10.75 5.28 7.22
N LEU A 56 9.75 4.55 7.73
CA LEU A 56 8.50 4.28 7.02
C LEU A 56 7.65 5.54 6.84
N MET A 57 7.67 6.46 7.81
CA MET A 57 7.01 7.76 7.69
C MET A 57 7.56 8.57 6.52
N SER A 58 8.89 8.60 6.38
CA SER A 58 9.54 9.31 5.26
C SER A 58 9.32 8.59 3.94
N TYR A 59 9.50 7.26 3.93
CA TYR A 59 9.31 6.41 2.75
C TYR A 59 7.90 6.45 2.18
N GLY A 60 6.87 6.46 3.02
CA GLY A 60 5.48 6.52 2.57
C GLY A 60 5.18 7.76 1.71
N THR A 61 5.93 8.86 1.90
CA THR A 61 5.77 10.10 1.13
C THR A 61 6.39 10.05 -0.27
N THR A 62 7.23 9.06 -0.56
CA THR A 62 7.95 8.95 -1.84
C THR A 62 7.29 8.00 -2.84
N LEU A 63 6.22 7.31 -2.43
CA LEU A 63 5.63 6.20 -3.18
C LEU A 63 4.75 6.62 -4.37
N LEU A 64 4.06 7.75 -4.23
CA LEU A 64 3.14 8.28 -5.23
C LEU A 64 3.37 9.77 -5.40
N THR A 65 3.31 10.22 -6.65
CA THR A 65 3.34 11.63 -7.04
C THR A 65 1.94 12.07 -7.49
N ARG A 66 1.77 13.37 -7.76
CA ARG A 66 0.51 13.91 -8.30
C ARG A 66 0.17 13.35 -9.68
N ASP A 67 1.16 12.91 -10.44
CA ASP A 67 0.95 12.35 -11.78
C ASP A 67 0.43 10.92 -11.74
N ASP A 68 0.65 10.20 -10.62
CA ASP A 68 0.19 8.83 -10.41
C ASP A 68 -1.29 8.74 -9.99
N VAL A 69 -1.91 9.86 -9.61
CA VAL A 69 -3.26 9.91 -9.02
C VAL A 69 -4.20 10.85 -9.79
N MET A 70 -5.51 10.63 -9.61
CA MET A 70 -6.59 11.43 -10.19
C MET A 70 -6.75 12.80 -9.54
#